data_AF-A0A963NFN4-F1
#
_entry.id   AF-A0A963NFN4-F1
#
_cell.length_a   1.000
_cell.length_b   1.000
_cell.length_c   1.000
_cell.angle_alpha   90.00
_cell.angle_beta   90.00
_cell.angle_gamma   90.00
#
_symmetry.space_group_name_H-M   'P 1'
#
loop_
_entity.id
_entity.type
_entity.pdbx_description
1 polymer ?
#
loop_
_entity_poly.entity_id
_entity_poly.type
_entity_poly.pdbx_seq_one_letter_code
_entity_poly.pdbx_strand_id
1 'polypeptide(L)'
;SGHGRIARVDVSVDGGATWAPAQLHGPVLDRAFTRFTFPWRWAGRKAVLMSRAIDEHGRVQPLRNEWKRRYALHSFNHYNAVQSWRVHADGRVENCYV
;
A
#
# COMPACT_ATOMS: atom_id res chain seq x y z
N SER A 1 9.26 9.20 -0.65
CA SER A 1 9.56 8.79 0.74
C SER A 1 10.22 9.96 1.44
N GLY A 2 10.12 10.10 2.76
CA GLY A 2 10.95 11.10 3.48
C GLY A 2 12.46 10.84 3.34
N HIS A 3 12.83 9.62 2.93
CA HIS A 3 14.21 9.17 2.79
C HIS A 3 14.67 9.01 1.33
N GLY A 4 13.91 9.46 0.33
CA GLY A 4 14.29 9.26 -1.08
C GLY A 4 13.11 9.24 -2.06
N ARG A 5 13.45 8.97 -3.32
CA ARG A 5 12.51 8.62 -4.40
C ARG A 5 11.80 7.30 -4.14
N ILE A 6 10.59 7.16 -4.69
CA ILE A 6 9.88 5.88 -4.74
C ILE A 6 10.42 5.06 -5.91
N ALA A 7 11.04 3.92 -5.64
CA ALA A 7 11.55 3.04 -6.68
C ALA A 7 10.47 2.10 -7.24
N ARG A 8 9.54 1.65 -6.38
CA ARG A 8 8.46 0.75 -6.77
C ARG A 8 7.26 0.89 -5.84
N VAL A 9 6.06 0.61 -6.36
CA VAL A 9 4.87 0.34 -5.56
C VAL A 9 4.36 -1.04 -5.96
N ASP A 10 4.19 -1.93 -4.98
CA ASP A 10 3.50 -3.20 -5.21
C ASP A 10 2.04 -3.07 -4.75
N VAL A 11 1.12 -3.70 -5.48
CA VAL A 11 -0.31 -3.76 -5.16
C VAL A 11 -0.73 -5.22 -4.97
N SER A 12 -1.55 -5.44 -3.95
CA SER A 12 -2.23 -6.70 -3.68
C SER A 12 -3.73 -6.51 -3.85
N VAL A 13 -4.40 -7.55 -4.37
CA VAL A 13 -5.87 -7.61 -4.47
C VAL A 13 -6.49 -8.75 -3.63
N ASP A 14 -5.66 -9.46 -2.86
CA ASP A 14 -6.04 -10.66 -2.09
C ASP A 14 -5.61 -10.56 -0.60
N GLY A 15 -5.48 -9.35 -0.06
CA GLY A 15 -5.13 -9.15 1.35
C GLY A 15 -3.67 -9.41 1.68
N GLY A 16 -2.78 -9.32 0.69
CA GLY A 16 -1.34 -9.39 0.85
C GLY A 16 -0.76 -10.78 0.65
N ALA A 17 -1.55 -11.74 0.17
CA ALA A 17 -1.09 -13.08 -0.16
C ALA A 17 -0.22 -13.06 -1.43
N THR A 18 -0.59 -12.24 -2.42
CA THR A 18 0.22 -12.00 -3.62
C THR A 18 0.38 -10.51 -3.90
N TRP A 19 1.53 -10.15 -4.49
CA TRP A 19 1.89 -8.75 -4.78
C TRP A 19 2.38 -8.63 -6.22
N ALA A 20 1.88 -7.63 -6.94
CA ALA A 20 2.29 -7.32 -8.29
C ALA A 20 2.74 -5.86 -8.42
N PRO A 21 3.75 -5.55 -9.25
CA PRO A 21 4.23 -4.18 -9.42
C PRO A 21 3.17 -3.30 -10.10
N ALA A 22 2.99 -2.09 -9.59
CA ALA A 22 2.20 -1.04 -10.22
C ALA A 22 3.07 -0.15 -11.13
N GLN A 23 2.44 0.46 -12.13
CA GLN A 23 3.10 1.45 -12.98
C GLN A 23 3.27 2.76 -12.20
N LEU A 24 4.49 3.25 -12.06
CA LEU A 24 4.76 4.61 -11.57
C LEU A 24 4.58 5.62 -12.70
N HIS A 25 3.99 6.76 -12.39
CA HIS A 25 3.83 7.87 -13.32
C HIS A 25 4.90 8.92 -13.04
N GLY A 26 5.71 9.22 -14.06
CA GLY A 26 6.74 10.23 -13.97
C GLY A 26 6.18 11.66 -13.93
N PRO A 27 6.98 12.63 -13.44
CA PRO A 27 8.31 12.43 -12.88
C PRO A 27 8.27 11.83 -11.46
N VAL A 28 9.25 10.98 -11.13
CA VAL A 28 9.46 10.46 -9.77
C VAL A 28 10.56 11.27 -9.10
N LEU A 29 10.17 12.21 -8.24
CA LEU A 29 11.08 13.17 -7.62
C LEU A 29 11.46 12.76 -6.19
N ASP A 30 12.63 13.22 -5.75
CA ASP A 30 13.11 13.00 -4.39
C ASP A 30 12.20 13.69 -3.38
N ARG A 31 11.83 12.97 -2.30
CA ARG A 31 10.93 13.44 -1.23
C ARG A 31 9.60 14.06 -1.70
N ALA A 32 9.08 13.65 -2.86
CA ALA A 32 7.80 14.13 -3.39
C ALA A 32 6.74 13.02 -3.46
N PHE A 33 5.49 13.42 -3.72
CA PHE A 33 4.44 12.47 -4.06
C PHE A 33 4.72 11.80 -5.41
N THR A 34 4.39 10.51 -5.50
CA THR A 34 4.55 9.72 -6.72
C THR A 34 3.24 9.02 -7.01
N ARG A 35 2.64 9.32 -8.15
CA ARG A 35 1.41 8.68 -8.60
C ARG A 35 1.73 7.30 -9.17
N PHE A 36 0.84 6.32 -8.92
CA PHE A 36 0.94 4.98 -9.49
C PHE A 36 -0.43 4.48 -9.96
N THR A 37 -0.45 3.48 -10.84
CA THR A 37 -1.67 2.80 -11.30
C THR A 37 -1.44 1.30 -11.42
N PHE A 38 -2.44 0.52 -11.03
CA PHE A 38 -2.45 -0.93 -11.18
C PHE A 38 -3.77 -1.35 -11.85
N PRO A 39 -3.74 -1.73 -13.14
CA PRO A 39 -4.91 -2.26 -13.82
C PRO A 39 -5.33 -3.59 -13.20
N TRP A 40 -6.60 -3.70 -12.80
CA TRP A 40 -7.14 -4.91 -12.20
C TRP A 40 -8.54 -5.18 -12.75
N ARG A 41 -8.75 -6.39 -13.29
CA ARG A 41 -10.07 -6.84 -13.72
C ARG A 41 -10.83 -7.41 -12.52
N TRP A 42 -11.67 -6.59 -11.92
CA TRP A 42 -12.53 -7.03 -10.82
C TRP A 42 -13.66 -7.94 -11.34
N ALA A 43 -13.76 -9.14 -10.77
CA ALA A 43 -14.76 -10.14 -11.16
C ALA A 43 -16.01 -10.15 -10.25
N GLY A 44 -16.29 -9.04 -9.56
CA GLY A 44 -17.44 -8.91 -8.65
C GLY A 44 -17.30 -9.64 -7.31
N ARG A 45 -16.21 -10.38 -7.08
CA ARG A 45 -15.94 -11.05 -5.79
C ARG A 45 -15.35 -10.11 -4.76
N LYS A 46 -15.58 -10.39 -3.47
CA LYS A 46 -14.92 -9.66 -2.39
C LYS A 46 -13.39 -9.67 -2.58
N ALA A 47 -12.75 -8.53 -2.33
CA ALA A 47 -11.31 -8.36 -2.45
C ALA A 47 -10.79 -7.47 -1.33
N VAL A 48 -9.49 -7.60 -1.01
CA VAL A 48 -8.80 -6.70 -0.10
C VAL A 48 -7.63 -6.07 -0.83
N LEU A 49 -7.77 -4.78 -1.12
CA LEU A 49 -6.78 -3.98 -1.82
C LEU A 49 -5.75 -3.46 -0.82
N MET A 50 -4.48 -3.59 -1.18
CA MET A 50 -3.35 -3.07 -0.40
C MET A 50 -2.30 -2.52 -1.35
N SER A 51 -1.54 -1.53 -0.91
CA SER A 51 -0.35 -1.06 -1.62
C SER A 51 0.81 -0.90 -0.64
N ARG A 52 2.02 -1.21 -1.10
CA ARG A 52 3.26 -0.96 -0.34
C ARG A 52 4.29 -0.27 -1.23
N ALA A 53 4.87 0.80 -0.73
CA ALA A 53 5.96 1.51 -1.39
C ALA A 53 7.33 0.92 -1.00
N ILE A 54 8.24 0.91 -1.97
CA ILE A 54 9.66 0.61 -1.81
C ILE A 54 10.45 1.85 -2.27
N ASP A 55 11.26 2.43 -1.39
CA ASP A 55 12.12 3.56 -1.75
C ASP A 55 13.42 3.11 -2.44
N GLU A 56 14.17 4.06 -2.99
CA GLU A 56 15.43 3.78 -3.70
C GLU A 56 16.55 3.18 -2.84
N HIS A 57 16.38 3.18 -1.51
CA HIS A 57 17.28 2.50 -0.58
C HIS A 57 16.76 1.12 -0.16
N GLY A 58 15.69 0.62 -0.80
CA GLY A 58 15.11 -0.67 -0.52
C GLY A 58 14.21 -0.73 0.72
N ARG A 59 13.86 0.41 1.34
CA ARG A 59 12.95 0.41 2.50
C ARG A 59 11.53 0.12 2.04
N VAL A 60 10.94 -0.92 2.61
CA VAL A 60 9.56 -1.34 2.32
C VAL A 60 8.62 -0.80 3.40
N GLN A 61 7.45 -0.31 3.01
CA GLN A 61 6.40 0.01 3.98
C GLN A 61 6.02 -1.23 4.82
N PRO A 62 5.94 -1.09 6.16
CA PRO A 62 5.64 -2.22 7.02
C PRO A 62 4.16 -2.60 6.95
N LEU A 63 3.86 -3.87 7.22
CA LEU A 63 2.49 -4.28 7.51
C LEU A 63 2.04 -3.66 8.84
N ARG A 64 0.72 -3.55 9.04
CA ARG A 64 0.15 -2.96 10.26
C ARG A 64 0.63 -3.64 11.54
N ASN A 65 0.69 -4.97 11.54
CA ASN A 65 1.15 -5.73 12.72
C ASN A 65 2.65 -5.54 12.98
N GLU A 66 3.46 -5.34 11.94
CA GLU A 66 4.88 -5.02 12.09
C GLU A 66 5.09 -3.62 12.65
N TRP A 67 4.36 -2.63 12.12
CA TRP A 67 4.39 -1.26 12.61
C TRP A 67 3.98 -1.20 14.08
N LYS A 68 2.87 -1.87 14.43
CA LYS A 68 2.36 -1.95 15.81
C LYS A 68 3.30 -2.62 16.80
N ARG A 69 4.10 -3.59 16.37
CA ARG A 69 5.13 -4.21 17.22
C ARG A 69 6.32 -3.29 17.44
N ARG A 70 6.66 -2.45 16.46
CA ARG A 70 7.81 -1.55 16.51
C ARG A 70 7.52 -0.25 17.27
N TYR A 71 6.28 0.22 17.22
CA TYR A 71 5.85 1.51 17.76
C TYR A 71 4.74 1.35 18.80
N ALA A 72 4.19 2.46 19.30
CA ALA A 72 3.12 2.42 20.29
C ALA A 72 1.77 2.08 19.64
N LEU A 73 1.09 1.06 20.16
CA LEU A 73 -0.20 0.55 19.68
C LEU A 73 -1.32 1.60 19.52
N HIS A 74 -1.24 2.66 20.32
CA HIS A 74 -2.22 3.75 20.40
C HIS A 74 -1.77 5.02 19.66
N SER A 75 -0.54 5.06 19.13
CA SER A 75 -0.04 6.22 18.40
C SER A 75 -0.40 6.13 16.93
N PHE A 76 -0.80 7.26 16.36
CA PHE A 76 -0.99 7.45 14.92
C PHE A 76 0.08 8.37 14.31
N ASN A 77 1.01 8.88 15.12
CA ASN A 77 2.12 9.69 14.62
C ASN A 77 3.08 8.83 13.80
N HIS A 78 3.48 9.32 12.63
CA HIS A 78 4.31 8.60 11.65
C HIS A 78 3.74 7.23 11.25
N TYR A 79 2.42 7.05 11.29
CA TYR A 79 1.77 5.81 10.87
C TYR A 79 1.83 5.65 9.35
N ASN A 80 2.82 4.89 8.89
CA ASN A 80 3.11 4.63 7.48
C ASN A 80 2.88 3.15 7.08
N ALA A 81 2.15 2.40 7.92
CA ALA A 81 1.84 1.01 7.64
C ALA A 81 0.93 0.89 6.41
N VAL A 82 1.00 -0.27 5.76
CA VAL A 82 0.13 -0.59 4.62
C VAL A 82 -1.34 -0.46 5.00
N GLN A 83 -2.07 0.36 4.24
CA GLN A 83 -3.52 0.50 4.35
C GLN A 83 -4.23 -0.62 3.58
N SER A 84 -5.33 -1.12 4.15
CA SER A 84 -6.16 -2.16 3.52
C SER A 84 -7.57 -1.63 3.27
N TRP A 85 -8.10 -1.92 2.08
CA TRP A 85 -9.46 -1.56 1.68
C TRP A 85 -10.23 -2.80 1.26
N ARG A 86 -11.37 -3.04 1.89
CA ARG A 86 -12.27 -4.13 1.49
C ARG A 86 -13.20 -3.64 0.40
N VAL A 87 -13.18 -4.32 -0.74
CA VAL A 87 -14.16 -4.16 -1.81
C VAL A 87 -15.21 -5.25 -1.65
N HIS A 88 -16.45 -4.85 -1.44
CA HIS A 88 -17.60 -5.76 -1.36
C HIS A 88 -18.12 -6.10 -2.75
N ALA A 89 -18.92 -7.16 -2.85
CA ALA A 89 -19.48 -7.62 -4.13
C ALA A 89 -20.40 -6.59 -4.81
N ASP A 90 -21.00 -5.71 -4.01
CA ASP A 90 -21.84 -4.58 -4.45
C ASP A 90 -21.04 -3.32 -4.85
N GLY A 91 -19.70 -3.39 -4.80
CA GLY A 91 -18.80 -2.29 -5.12
C GLY A 91 -18.53 -1.33 -3.96
N ARG A 92 -19.15 -1.53 -2.80
CA ARG A 92 -18.87 -0.72 -1.61
C ARG A 92 -17.42 -0.92 -1.16
N VAL A 93 -16.76 0.17 -0.78
CA VAL A 93 -15.38 0.16 -0.30
C VAL A 93 -15.35 0.60 1.16
N GLU A 94 -14.68 -0.18 2.00
CA GLU A 94 -14.55 0.10 3.43
C GLU A 94 -13.11 -0.01 3.90
N ASN A 95 -12.74 0.83 4.88
CA ASN A 95 -11.52 0.64 5.64
C ASN A 95 -11.58 -0.69 6.40
N CYS A 96 -10.51 -1.47 6.35
CA CYS A 96 -10.41 -2.72 7.10
C CYS A 96 -8.99 -2.92 7.64
N TYR A 97 -8.86 -3.82 8.61
CA TYR A 97 -7.57 -4.22 9.16
C TYR A 97 -7.34 -5.71 8.89
N VAL A 98 -6.15 -6.04 8.38
CA VAL A 98 -5.65 -7.40 8.14
C VAL A 98 -4.46 -7.64 9.05
#